data_AF-V5EWI0-F1
#
_entry.id   AF-V5EWI0-F1
#
_cell.length_a   1.000
_cell.length_b   1.000
_cell.length_c   1.000
_cell.angle_alpha   90.00
_cell.angle_beta   90.00
_cell.angle_gamma   90.00
#
_symmetry.space_group_name_H-M   'P 1'
#
loop_
_entity.id
_entity.type
_entity.pdbx_description
1 polymer ?
#
loop_
_entity_poly.entity_id
_entity_poly.type
_entity_poly.pdbx_seq_one_letter_code
_entity_poly.pdbx_strand_id
1 'polypeptide(L)'
;MSKAPLKKSEWERQLSSINVAKDDLNRLVMDYLVIEGYKDAADSFSKESGLKPFVDSDSILNRMIIRGAIQRGDIDDAIGRVNELDPEILDNNPLLFFHLQQQRLIELIRAGLVNEALSFASEELAPRGEEHPDLLPELERTMALLAFDVPKAGGVPATGPLAAPPHVAELLSPSQRLKTAGELNAAILASQSQGREPKLPQLIKMLKYSEELMGPTGPGKWEFPHLDLEGALGIDAGATAAVVRNGEAGAALTV
;
A
#
# COMPACT_ATOMS: atom_id res chain seq x y z
N MET A 1 22.15 9.55 -32.36
CA MET A 1 21.41 10.68 -32.97
C MET A 1 20.30 11.06 -32.01
N SER A 2 20.41 12.22 -31.34
CA SER A 2 19.35 12.71 -30.45
C SER A 2 18.17 13.15 -31.31
N LYS A 3 16.98 12.62 -31.03
CA LYS A 3 15.75 13.06 -31.70
C LYS A 3 15.29 14.35 -31.02
N ALA A 4 14.75 15.29 -31.81
CA ALA A 4 14.45 16.64 -31.35
C ALA A 4 13.46 16.64 -30.17
N PRO A 5 13.59 17.59 -29.21
CA PRO A 5 12.67 17.69 -28.08
C PRO A 5 11.26 17.98 -28.58
N LEU A 6 10.28 17.19 -28.15
CA LEU A 6 8.88 17.41 -28.48
C LEU A 6 8.41 18.67 -27.76
N LYS A 7 7.97 19.68 -28.52
CA LYS A 7 7.43 20.92 -27.93
C LYS A 7 6.11 20.59 -27.22
N LYS A 8 5.92 21.14 -26.01
CA LYS A 8 4.71 20.93 -25.19
C LYS A 8 3.40 21.15 -25.95
N SER A 9 3.36 22.13 -26.86
CA SER A 9 2.18 22.42 -27.69
C SER A 9 1.89 21.36 -28.76
N GLU A 10 2.92 20.73 -29.34
CA GLU A 10 2.75 19.62 -30.30
C GLU A 10 2.30 18.36 -29.58
N TRP A 11 2.83 18.13 -28.38
CA TRP A 11 2.41 17.05 -27.49
C TRP A 11 0.94 17.16 -27.08
N GLU A 12 0.51 18.33 -26.60
CA GLU A 12 -0.90 18.59 -26.23
C GLU A 12 -1.85 18.44 -27.43
N ARG A 13 -1.40 18.82 -28.63
CA ARG A 13 -2.17 18.63 -29.86
C ARG A 13 -2.30 17.16 -30.25
N GLN A 14 -1.25 16.36 -30.07
CA GLN A 14 -1.31 14.92 -30.29
C GLN A 14 -2.18 14.24 -29.23
N LEU A 15 -2.07 14.64 -27.96
CA LEU A 15 -2.87 14.10 -26.87
C LEU A 15 -4.36 14.39 -27.08
N SER A 16 -4.71 15.61 -27.48
CA SER A 16 -6.10 15.98 -27.78
C SER A 16 -6.67 15.31 -29.03
N SER A 17 -5.81 14.80 -29.93
CA SER A 17 -6.26 14.02 -31.09
C SER A 17 -6.65 12.57 -30.72
N ILE A 18 -6.24 12.09 -29.54
CA ILE A 18 -6.64 10.78 -29.01
C ILE A 18 -8.01 10.92 -28.36
N ASN A 19 -9.04 10.42 -29.04
CA ASN A 19 -10.39 10.39 -28.48
C ASN A 19 -10.56 9.16 -27.57
N VAL A 20 -10.56 9.37 -26.26
CA VAL A 20 -10.91 8.34 -25.28
C VAL A 20 -12.41 8.45 -24.97
N ALA A 21 -13.16 7.36 -25.17
CA ALA A 21 -14.58 7.36 -24.85
C ALA A 21 -14.79 7.54 -23.35
N LYS A 22 -15.71 8.46 -22.98
CA LYS A 22 -16.07 8.72 -21.58
C LYS A 22 -16.51 7.45 -20.85
N ASP A 23 -17.21 6.56 -21.55
CA ASP A 23 -17.69 5.29 -20.99
C ASP A 23 -16.53 4.35 -20.60
N ASP A 24 -15.44 4.36 -21.34
CA ASP A 24 -14.27 3.53 -21.03
C ASP A 24 -13.51 4.08 -19.81
N LEU A 25 -13.41 5.41 -19.69
CA LEU A 25 -12.91 6.05 -18.47
C LEU A 25 -13.79 5.73 -17.25
N ASN A 26 -15.11 5.81 -17.42
CA ASN A 26 -16.04 5.49 -16.35
C ASN A 26 -15.94 4.02 -15.92
N ARG A 27 -15.79 3.08 -16.88
CA ARG A 27 -15.54 1.67 -16.58
C ARG A 27 -14.24 1.46 -15.82
N LEU A 28 -13.19 2.20 -16.17
CA LEU A 28 -11.89 2.11 -15.51
C LEU A 28 -11.96 2.62 -14.05
N VAL A 29 -12.69 3.71 -13.82
CA VAL A 29 -12.93 4.22 -12.46
C VAL A 29 -13.79 3.25 -11.66
N MET A 30 -14.86 2.71 -12.26
CA MET A 30 -15.72 1.71 -11.61
C MET A 30 -14.93 0.45 -11.22
N ASP A 31 -14.08 -0.06 -12.12
CA ASP A 31 -13.18 -1.20 -11.88
C ASP A 31 -12.28 -0.93 -10.65
N TYR A 32 -11.67 0.25 -10.58
CA TYR A 32 -10.86 0.65 -9.43
C TYR A 32 -11.68 0.70 -8.13
N LEU A 33 -12.84 1.36 -8.13
CA LEU A 33 -13.68 1.49 -6.92
C LEU A 33 -14.15 0.12 -6.40
N VAL A 34 -14.49 -0.80 -7.30
CA VAL A 34 -14.96 -2.15 -6.95
C VAL A 34 -13.81 -3.04 -6.46
N ILE A 35 -12.65 -2.99 -7.12
CA ILE A 35 -11.48 -3.81 -6.76
C ILE A 35 -10.87 -3.34 -5.45
N GLU A 36 -10.77 -2.03 -5.24
CA GLU A 36 -10.33 -1.43 -3.98
C GLU A 36 -11.42 -1.45 -2.90
N GLY A 37 -12.62 -1.98 -3.14
CA GLY A 37 -13.63 -2.11 -2.08
C GLY A 37 -14.21 -0.78 -1.56
N TYR A 38 -14.23 0.27 -2.37
CA TYR A 38 -14.85 1.57 -2.03
C TYR A 38 -16.35 1.55 -2.34
N LYS A 39 -17.14 0.86 -1.50
CA LYS A 39 -18.58 0.66 -1.72
C LYS A 39 -19.36 1.95 -1.93
N ASP A 40 -19.27 2.90 -1.00
CA ASP A 40 -20.10 4.12 -1.07
C ASP A 40 -19.77 4.98 -2.29
N ALA A 41 -18.50 5.01 -2.68
CA ALA A 41 -18.05 5.67 -3.89
C ALA A 41 -18.53 4.92 -5.14
N ALA A 42 -18.46 3.59 -5.17
CA ALA A 42 -18.97 2.77 -6.26
C ALA A 42 -20.49 2.93 -6.45
N ASP A 43 -21.25 2.98 -5.35
CA ASP A 43 -22.71 3.18 -5.35
C ASP A 43 -23.09 4.57 -5.89
N SER A 44 -22.38 5.60 -5.42
CA SER A 44 -22.59 6.99 -5.88
C SER A 44 -22.20 7.14 -7.35
N PHE A 45 -21.05 6.59 -7.73
CA PHE A 45 -20.57 6.61 -9.11
C PHE A 45 -21.46 5.81 -10.07
N SER A 46 -22.06 4.71 -9.61
CA SER A 46 -23.03 3.93 -10.39
C SER A 46 -24.28 4.74 -10.72
N LYS A 47 -24.79 5.53 -9.76
CA LYS A 47 -25.95 6.41 -9.98
C LYS A 47 -25.66 7.52 -10.98
N GLU A 48 -24.45 8.08 -10.96
CA GLU A 48 -24.06 9.18 -11.85
C GLU A 48 -23.66 8.71 -13.26
N SER A 49 -22.93 7.60 -13.36
CA SER A 49 -22.43 7.06 -14.63
C SER A 49 -23.44 6.16 -15.35
N GLY A 50 -24.46 5.67 -14.65
CA GLY A 50 -25.39 4.65 -15.16
C GLY A 50 -24.78 3.26 -15.35
N LEU A 51 -23.50 3.08 -14.98
CA LEU A 51 -22.81 1.79 -15.04
C LEU A 51 -23.15 0.96 -13.81
N LYS A 52 -23.45 -0.32 -14.02
CA LYS A 52 -23.62 -1.27 -12.91
C LYS A 52 -22.28 -1.90 -12.54
N PRO A 53 -22.00 -2.10 -11.24
CA PRO A 53 -20.86 -2.90 -10.80
C PRO A 53 -20.94 -4.31 -11.40
N PHE A 54 -19.79 -4.85 -11.81
CA PHE A 54 -19.68 -6.24 -12.28
C PHE A 54 -19.72 -7.26 -11.15
N VAL A 55 -19.61 -6.79 -9.91
CA VAL A 55 -19.51 -7.60 -8.69
C VAL A 55 -20.70 -7.27 -7.79
N ASP A 56 -21.17 -8.27 -7.06
CA ASP A 56 -22.23 -8.10 -6.09
C ASP A 56 -21.82 -7.13 -4.96
N SER A 57 -22.77 -6.32 -4.51
CA SER A 57 -22.54 -5.29 -3.49
C SER A 57 -22.10 -5.91 -2.16
N ASP A 58 -22.57 -7.12 -1.87
CA ASP A 58 -22.24 -7.85 -0.64
C ASP A 58 -20.78 -8.35 -0.64
N SER A 59 -20.25 -8.76 -1.80
CA SER A 59 -18.82 -9.10 -1.93
C SER A 59 -17.92 -7.88 -1.69
N ILE A 60 -18.29 -6.71 -2.24
CA ILE A 60 -17.56 -5.46 -2.03
C ILE A 60 -17.58 -5.07 -0.54
N LEU A 61 -18.74 -5.20 0.10
CA LEU A 61 -18.94 -4.90 1.52
C LEU A 61 -18.07 -5.81 2.40
N ASN A 62 -18.08 -7.13 2.16
CA ASN A 62 -17.27 -8.08 2.92
C ASN A 62 -15.78 -7.76 2.83
N ARG A 63 -15.27 -7.47 1.63
CA ARG A 63 -13.87 -7.05 1.42
C ARG A 63 -13.54 -5.73 2.11
N MET A 64 -14.46 -4.77 2.09
CA MET A 64 -14.31 -3.49 2.80
C MET A 64 -14.19 -3.69 4.32
N ILE A 65 -15.02 -4.56 4.90
CA ILE A 65 -14.98 -4.86 6.34
C ILE A 65 -13.68 -5.55 6.72
N ILE A 66 -13.27 -6.58 5.97
CA ILE A 66 -12.02 -7.32 6.21
C ILE A 66 -10.81 -6.37 6.16
N ARG A 67 -10.73 -5.51 5.13
CA ARG A 67 -9.68 -4.48 5.03
C ARG A 67 -9.73 -3.51 6.21
N GLY A 68 -10.93 -3.08 6.61
CA GLY A 68 -11.12 -2.22 7.76
C GLY A 68 -10.60 -2.83 9.07
N ALA A 69 -10.80 -4.14 9.26
CA ALA A 69 -10.27 -4.88 10.42
C ALA A 69 -8.73 -4.85 10.43
N ILE A 70 -8.07 -5.12 9.30
CA ILE A 70 -6.61 -5.06 9.19
C ILE A 70 -6.09 -3.64 9.45
N GLN A 71 -6.74 -2.62 8.90
CA GLN A 71 -6.33 -1.23 9.08
C GLN A 71 -6.43 -0.78 10.55
N ARG A 72 -7.42 -1.26 11.29
CA ARG A 72 -7.54 -1.02 12.74
C ARG A 72 -6.50 -1.79 13.56
N GLY A 73 -6.01 -2.92 13.04
CA GLY A 73 -5.13 -3.85 13.75
C GLY A 73 -5.87 -5.05 14.35
N ASP A 74 -7.15 -5.23 14.02
CA ASP A 74 -7.98 -6.35 14.47
C ASP A 74 -7.74 -7.57 13.56
N ILE A 75 -6.53 -8.13 13.59
CA ILE A 75 -6.12 -9.19 12.65
C ILE A 75 -6.91 -10.50 12.89
N ASP A 76 -7.26 -10.81 14.14
CA ASP A 76 -8.05 -11.99 14.48
C ASP A 76 -9.48 -11.93 13.89
N ASP A 77 -10.12 -10.75 13.92
CA ASP A 77 -11.42 -10.53 13.25
C ASP A 77 -11.28 -10.65 11.73
N ALA A 78 -10.18 -10.14 11.15
CA ALA A 78 -9.92 -10.27 9.72
C ALA A 78 -9.76 -11.74 9.30
N ILE A 79 -8.98 -12.55 10.03
CA ILE A 79 -8.79 -13.98 9.76
C ILE A 79 -10.11 -14.74 9.89
N GLY A 80 -10.89 -14.47 10.95
CA GLY A 80 -12.20 -15.10 11.15
C GLY A 80 -13.15 -14.85 9.98
N ARG A 81 -13.27 -13.59 9.55
CA ARG A 81 -14.12 -13.21 8.41
C ARG A 81 -13.65 -13.79 7.08
N VAL A 82 -12.34 -13.93 6.87
CA VAL A 82 -11.81 -14.57 5.65
C VAL A 82 -12.18 -16.04 5.63
N ASN A 83 -12.02 -16.75 6.75
CA ASN A 83 -12.39 -18.16 6.85
C ASN A 83 -13.91 -18.39 6.72
N GLU A 84 -14.73 -17.45 7.20
CA GLU A 84 -16.18 -17.47 6.96
C GLU A 84 -16.55 -17.23 5.50
N LEU A 85 -15.78 -16.40 4.79
CA LEU A 85 -16.00 -16.10 3.39
C LEU A 85 -15.58 -17.26 2.49
N ASP A 86 -14.37 -17.77 2.70
CA ASP A 86 -13.82 -18.95 2.02
C ASP A 86 -12.63 -19.51 2.83
N PRO A 87 -12.77 -20.69 3.46
CA PRO A 87 -11.71 -21.29 4.26
C PRO A 87 -10.48 -21.69 3.43
N GLU A 88 -10.63 -21.91 2.12
CA GLU A 88 -9.54 -22.33 1.25
C GLU A 88 -8.57 -21.19 0.92
N ILE A 89 -8.94 -19.92 1.16
CA ILE A 89 -8.08 -18.76 0.83
C ILE A 89 -6.74 -18.84 1.58
N LEU A 90 -6.80 -19.12 2.88
CA LEU A 90 -5.60 -19.17 3.73
C LEU A 90 -4.82 -20.47 3.53
N ASP A 91 -5.53 -21.58 3.31
CA ASP A 91 -4.91 -22.89 3.04
C ASP A 91 -4.12 -22.89 1.72
N ASN A 92 -4.65 -22.24 0.69
CA ASN A 92 -4.00 -22.13 -0.62
C ASN A 92 -2.86 -21.10 -0.66
N ASN A 93 -2.73 -20.24 0.36
CA ASN A 93 -1.74 -19.15 0.40
C ASN A 93 -0.99 -19.11 1.75
N PRO A 94 -0.08 -20.07 2.01
CA PRO A 94 0.66 -20.14 3.28
C PRO A 94 1.51 -18.87 3.56
N LEU A 95 2.00 -18.22 2.51
CA LEU A 95 2.73 -16.95 2.63
C LEU A 95 1.83 -15.80 3.13
N LEU A 96 0.60 -15.71 2.63
CA LEU A 96 -0.37 -14.71 3.09
C LEU A 96 -0.74 -14.93 4.55
N PHE A 97 -0.96 -16.20 4.92
CA PHE A 97 -1.21 -16.57 6.30
C PHE A 97 -0.05 -16.15 7.21
N PHE A 98 1.20 -16.39 6.79
CA PHE A 98 2.38 -15.91 7.52
C PHE A 98 2.39 -14.38 7.68
N HIS A 99 2.14 -13.61 6.61
CA HIS A 99 2.11 -12.14 6.70
C HIS A 99 1.00 -11.63 7.62
N LEU A 100 -0.16 -12.30 7.68
CA LEU A 100 -1.23 -11.98 8.63
C LEU A 100 -0.78 -12.27 10.08
N GLN A 101 -0.15 -13.42 10.33
CA GLN A 101 0.37 -13.77 11.66
C GLN A 101 1.52 -12.84 12.09
N GLN A 102 2.37 -12.44 11.16
CA GLN A 102 3.40 -11.42 11.38
C GLN A 102 2.76 -10.08 11.76
N GLN A 103 1.71 -9.64 11.06
CA GLN A 103 0.99 -8.42 11.42
C GLN A 103 0.38 -8.55 12.82
N ARG A 104 -0.20 -9.70 13.17
CA ARG A 104 -0.72 -9.97 14.52
C ARG A 104 0.37 -9.83 15.59
N LEU A 105 1.56 -10.38 15.34
CA LEU A 105 2.72 -10.21 16.24
C LEU A 105 3.08 -8.72 16.39
N ILE A 106 3.12 -7.95 15.31
CA ILE A 106 3.36 -6.50 15.35
C ILE A 106 2.31 -5.78 16.21
N GLU A 107 1.05 -6.18 16.13
CA GLU A 107 -0.02 -5.60 16.95
C GLU A 107 0.12 -5.95 18.44
N LEU A 108 0.51 -7.18 18.79
CA LEU A 108 0.82 -7.56 20.18
C LEU A 108 1.99 -6.75 20.74
N ILE A 109 3.02 -6.53 19.93
CA ILE A 109 4.17 -5.69 20.28
C ILE A 109 3.73 -4.24 20.49
N ARG A 110 2.87 -3.70 19.63
CA ARG A 110 2.30 -2.34 19.76
C ARG A 110 1.43 -2.18 21.02
N ALA A 111 0.70 -3.23 21.41
CA ALA A 111 -0.08 -3.27 22.63
C ALA A 111 0.78 -3.41 23.90
N GLY A 112 2.08 -3.69 23.76
CA GLY A 112 3.00 -3.89 24.87
C GLY A 112 2.88 -5.27 25.55
N LEU A 113 2.18 -6.22 24.91
CA LEU A 113 1.96 -7.57 25.40
C LEU A 113 3.15 -8.47 25.02
N VAL A 114 4.33 -8.15 25.55
CA VAL A 114 5.61 -8.79 25.16
C VAL A 114 5.61 -10.30 25.44
N ASN A 115 5.07 -10.74 26.59
CA ASN A 115 5.04 -12.17 26.92
C ASN A 115 4.15 -12.97 25.97
N GLU A 116 3.00 -12.42 25.58
CA GLU A 116 2.09 -13.05 24.63
C GLU A 116 2.70 -13.07 23.23
N ALA A 117 3.34 -11.97 22.82
CA ALA A 117 4.09 -11.89 21.57
C ALA A 117 5.20 -12.96 21.48
N LEU A 118 5.94 -13.19 22.57
CA LEU A 118 6.99 -14.21 22.65
C LEU A 118 6.42 -15.64 22.57
N SER A 119 5.35 -15.93 23.33
CA SER A 119 4.67 -17.23 23.27
C SER A 119 4.19 -17.52 21.86
N PHE A 120 3.49 -16.54 21.26
CA PHE A 120 2.97 -16.63 19.90
C PHE A 120 4.07 -16.83 18.86
N ALA A 121 5.18 -16.09 18.96
CA ALA A 121 6.30 -16.25 18.04
C ALA A 121 6.91 -17.66 18.13
N SER A 122 7.01 -18.24 19.33
CA SER A 122 7.57 -19.58 19.52
C SER A 122 6.63 -20.71 19.10
N GLU A 123 5.32 -20.55 19.30
CA GLU A 123 4.33 -21.60 19.03
C GLU A 123 3.90 -21.62 17.55
N GLU A 124 3.69 -20.44 16.95
CA GLU A 124 3.05 -20.32 15.63
C GLU A 124 4.00 -19.90 14.51
N LEU A 125 4.99 -19.05 14.80
CA LEU A 125 5.88 -18.49 13.77
C LEU A 125 7.20 -19.26 13.64
N ALA A 126 7.75 -19.81 14.73
CA ALA A 126 9.00 -20.56 14.69
C ALA A 126 8.93 -21.82 13.79
N PRO A 127 7.91 -22.69 13.88
CA PRO A 127 7.80 -23.85 12.98
C PRO A 127 7.69 -23.43 11.50
N ARG A 128 6.99 -22.32 11.22
CA ARG A 128 6.81 -21.80 9.86
C ARG A 128 8.08 -21.16 9.28
N GLY A 129 8.90 -20.57 10.15
CA GLY A 129 10.23 -20.08 9.76
C GLY A 129 11.18 -21.22 9.39
N GLU A 130 11.05 -22.39 10.01
CA GLU A 130 11.81 -23.59 9.63
C GLU A 130 11.34 -24.17 8.28
N GLU A 131 10.03 -24.15 8.00
CA GLU A 131 9.45 -24.59 6.72
C GLU A 131 9.81 -23.66 5.55
N HIS A 132 9.94 -22.35 5.82
CA HIS A 132 10.22 -21.33 4.82
C HIS A 132 11.41 -20.44 5.24
N PRO A 133 12.65 -20.85 4.93
CA PRO A 133 13.86 -20.10 5.29
C PRO A 133 13.89 -18.66 4.75
N ASP A 134 13.19 -18.40 3.64
CA ASP A 134 13.07 -17.07 3.03
C ASP A 134 12.34 -16.05 3.92
N LEU A 135 11.54 -16.53 4.89
CA LEU A 135 10.77 -15.71 5.82
C LEU A 135 11.51 -15.41 7.13
N LEU A 136 12.61 -16.12 7.42
CA LEU A 136 13.42 -15.91 8.62
C LEU A 136 13.93 -14.47 8.74
N PRO A 137 14.44 -13.81 7.68
CA PRO A 137 14.87 -12.42 7.78
C PRO A 137 13.72 -11.45 8.11
N GLU A 138 12.49 -11.78 7.74
CA GLU A 138 11.29 -10.99 8.09
C GLU A 138 10.88 -11.22 9.54
N LEU A 139 10.95 -12.47 10.00
CA LEU A 139 10.69 -12.82 11.40
C LEU A 139 11.72 -12.18 12.34
N GLU A 140 13.01 -12.27 12.03
CA GLU A 140 14.09 -11.65 12.81
C GLU A 140 13.91 -10.13 12.91
N ARG A 141 13.53 -9.47 11.81
CA ARG A 141 13.21 -8.03 11.81
C ARG A 141 12.01 -7.71 12.71
N THR A 142 11.00 -8.57 12.72
CA THR A 142 9.81 -8.41 13.56
C THR A 142 10.15 -8.65 15.04
N MET A 143 10.99 -9.64 15.34
CA MET A 143 11.48 -9.92 16.70
C MET A 143 12.43 -8.83 17.20
N ALA A 144 13.19 -8.18 16.32
CA ALA A 144 13.99 -7.02 16.67
C ALA A 144 13.14 -5.87 17.24
N LEU A 145 11.86 -5.75 16.86
CA LEU A 145 10.94 -4.77 17.46
C LEU A 145 10.77 -4.96 18.98
N LEU A 146 10.99 -6.18 19.51
CA LEU A 146 10.96 -6.44 20.95
C LEU A 146 12.22 -5.95 21.67
N ALA A 147 13.35 -5.85 20.96
CA ALA A 147 14.63 -5.41 21.50
C ALA A 147 14.78 -3.88 21.52
N PHE A 148 13.96 -3.16 20.76
CA PHE A 148 13.95 -1.70 20.69
C PHE A 148 12.72 -1.12 21.39
N ASP A 149 12.84 0.08 21.96
CA ASP A 149 11.71 0.75 22.58
C ASP A 149 10.80 1.35 21.52
N VAL A 150 9.80 0.57 21.13
CA VAL A 150 8.79 1.01 20.17
C VAL A 150 7.75 1.93 20.84
N PRO A 151 7.24 2.96 20.15
CA PRO A 151 6.16 3.77 20.67
C PRO A 151 4.91 2.91 20.87
N LYS A 152 4.51 2.72 22.13
CA LYS A 152 3.32 1.95 22.50
C LYS A 152 2.06 2.73 22.11
N ALA A 153 1.02 2.01 21.71
CA ALA A 153 -0.29 2.63 21.51
C ALA A 153 -0.74 3.27 22.83
N GLY A 154 -1.05 4.58 22.82
CA GLY A 154 -1.49 5.34 24.00
C GLY A 154 -0.64 6.57 24.38
N GLY A 155 0.28 7.01 23.53
CA GLY A 155 1.03 8.25 23.77
C GLY A 155 2.04 8.16 24.92
N VAL A 156 2.38 6.94 25.36
CA VAL A 156 3.45 6.71 26.33
C VAL A 156 4.78 6.86 25.56
N PRO A 157 5.63 7.85 25.90
CA PRO A 157 6.92 7.99 25.24
C PRO A 157 7.75 6.72 25.49
N ALA A 158 8.51 6.30 24.47
CA ALA A 158 9.53 5.27 24.61
C ALA A 158 10.48 5.68 25.75
N THR A 159 10.39 4.99 26.89
CA THR A 159 11.13 5.34 28.12
C THR A 159 12.54 4.78 28.15
N GLY A 160 12.99 4.10 27.09
CA GLY A 160 14.33 3.53 27.03
C GLY A 160 15.23 4.13 25.93
N PRO A 161 16.55 3.88 26.02
CA PRO A 161 17.58 4.66 25.34
C PRO A 161 17.82 4.27 23.86
N LEU A 162 17.11 3.28 23.31
CA LEU A 162 17.39 2.72 21.98
C LEU A 162 16.24 2.96 21.00
N ALA A 163 16.44 3.92 20.08
CA ALA A 163 15.54 4.15 18.97
C ALA A 163 15.61 2.98 17.96
N ALA A 164 14.46 2.50 17.50
CA ALA A 164 14.39 1.46 16.48
C ALA A 164 15.02 1.95 15.16
N PRO A 165 15.85 1.13 14.48
CA PRO A 165 16.34 1.44 13.14
C PRO A 165 15.18 1.74 12.17
N PRO A 166 15.39 2.58 11.14
CA PRO A 166 14.32 3.01 10.23
C PRO A 166 13.61 1.84 9.51
N HIS A 167 14.35 0.78 9.18
CA HIS A 167 13.81 -0.43 8.56
C HIS A 167 12.96 -1.30 9.51
N VAL A 168 13.11 -1.11 10.82
CA VAL A 168 12.31 -1.78 11.86
C VAL A 168 11.09 -0.90 12.20
N ALA A 169 11.27 0.42 12.31
CA ALA A 169 10.19 1.37 12.53
C ALA A 169 9.15 1.37 11.39
N GLU A 170 9.57 1.08 10.15
CA GLU A 170 8.67 0.94 9.00
C GLU A 170 7.63 -0.18 9.18
N LEU A 171 7.97 -1.27 9.89
CA LEU A 171 7.02 -2.35 10.18
C LEU A 171 5.88 -1.90 11.11
N LEU A 172 6.11 -0.87 11.92
CA LEU A 172 5.08 -0.23 12.74
C LEU A 172 4.28 0.80 11.94
N SER A 173 4.64 1.11 10.69
CA SER A 173 3.90 2.12 9.93
C SER A 173 2.53 1.60 9.47
N PRO A 174 1.54 2.49 9.27
CA PRO A 174 0.30 2.12 8.61
C PRO A 174 0.49 1.51 7.21
N SER A 175 1.63 1.77 6.55
CA SER A 175 1.96 1.22 5.23
C SER A 175 2.08 -0.30 5.25
N GLN A 176 2.58 -0.90 6.33
CA GLN A 176 2.67 -2.35 6.47
C GLN A 176 1.27 -2.99 6.53
N ARG A 177 0.35 -2.40 7.32
CA ARG A 177 -1.06 -2.84 7.37
C ARG A 177 -1.73 -2.73 6.00
N LEU A 178 -1.46 -1.67 5.26
CA LEU A 178 -1.99 -1.48 3.91
C LEU A 178 -1.46 -2.53 2.93
N LYS A 179 -0.18 -2.91 3.04
CA LYS A 179 0.41 -3.98 2.23
C LYS A 179 -0.27 -5.33 2.50
N THR A 180 -0.35 -5.75 3.76
CA THR A 180 -1.01 -7.01 4.14
C THR A 180 -2.50 -7.02 3.76
N ALA A 181 -3.19 -5.88 3.92
CA ALA A 181 -4.58 -5.77 3.49
C ALA A 181 -4.74 -5.85 1.96
N GLY A 182 -3.79 -5.31 1.19
CA GLY A 182 -3.76 -5.41 -0.26
C GLY A 182 -3.52 -6.85 -0.74
N GLU A 183 -2.59 -7.56 -0.11
CA GLU A 183 -2.31 -8.97 -0.39
C GLU A 183 -3.53 -9.86 -0.09
N LEU A 184 -4.20 -9.62 1.04
CA LEU A 184 -5.43 -10.33 1.37
C LEU A 184 -6.57 -10.00 0.40
N ASN A 185 -6.75 -8.73 0.04
CA ASN A 185 -7.76 -8.34 -0.95
C ASN A 185 -7.52 -9.03 -2.29
N ALA A 186 -6.26 -9.09 -2.75
CA ALA A 186 -5.87 -9.79 -3.95
C ALA A 186 -6.17 -11.29 -3.89
N ALA A 187 -5.97 -11.94 -2.74
CA ALA A 187 -6.28 -13.36 -2.54
C ALA A 187 -7.80 -13.62 -2.53
N ILE A 188 -8.58 -12.76 -1.87
CA ILE A 188 -10.05 -12.84 -1.90
C ILE A 188 -10.56 -12.65 -3.33
N LEU A 189 -10.04 -11.67 -4.08
CA LEU A 189 -10.40 -11.46 -5.48
C LEU A 189 -10.05 -12.69 -6.34
N ALA A 190 -8.90 -13.31 -6.12
CA ALA A 190 -8.49 -14.52 -6.83
C ALA A 190 -9.43 -15.71 -6.55
N SER A 191 -9.83 -15.93 -5.29
CA SER A 191 -10.80 -16.98 -4.93
C SER A 191 -12.17 -16.76 -5.60
N GLN A 192 -12.60 -15.51 -5.73
CA GLN A 192 -13.85 -15.14 -6.37
C GLN A 192 -13.74 -15.06 -7.91
N SER A 193 -12.62 -15.49 -8.49
CA SER A 193 -12.33 -15.41 -9.93
C SER A 193 -12.46 -13.98 -10.51
N GLN A 194 -12.17 -12.98 -9.69
CA GLN A 194 -12.17 -11.56 -10.06
C GLN A 194 -10.75 -11.07 -10.37
N GLY A 195 -10.65 -9.95 -11.08
CA GLY A 195 -9.34 -9.35 -11.41
C GLY A 195 -8.56 -9.00 -10.14
N ARG A 196 -7.34 -9.54 -10.01
CA ARG A 196 -6.46 -9.38 -8.84
C ARG A 196 -6.00 -7.93 -8.62
N GLU A 197 -5.85 -7.16 -9.69
CA GLU A 197 -5.37 -5.79 -9.65
C GLU A 197 -6.29 -4.85 -10.43
N PRO A 198 -6.52 -3.62 -9.95
CA PRO A 198 -7.27 -2.63 -10.68
C PRO A 198 -6.49 -2.16 -11.91
N LYS A 199 -7.19 -2.01 -13.04
CA LYS A 199 -6.56 -1.66 -14.32
C LYS A 199 -5.95 -0.26 -14.30
N LEU A 200 -6.49 0.66 -13.49
CA LEU A 200 -6.05 2.04 -13.44
C LEU A 200 -4.60 2.19 -12.90
N PRO A 201 -4.24 1.65 -11.74
CA PRO A 201 -2.84 1.58 -11.30
C PRO A 201 -1.92 0.85 -12.27
N GLN A 202 -2.38 -0.21 -12.94
CA GLN A 202 -1.58 -0.90 -13.96
C GLN A 202 -1.25 0.02 -15.14
N LEU A 203 -2.23 0.78 -15.64
CA LEU A 203 -2.01 1.77 -16.70
C LEU A 203 -1.05 2.88 -16.26
N ILE A 204 -1.13 3.34 -15.00
CA ILE A 204 -0.18 4.32 -14.45
C ILE A 204 1.24 3.74 -14.35
N LYS A 205 1.39 2.48 -13.91
CA LYS A 205 2.69 1.79 -13.88
C LYS A 205 3.26 1.65 -15.29
N MET A 206 2.44 1.26 -16.26
CA MET A 206 2.84 1.18 -17.67
C MET A 206 3.23 2.54 -18.24
N LEU A 207 2.51 3.61 -17.87
CA LEU A 207 2.84 4.97 -18.23
C LEU A 207 4.23 5.34 -17.68
N LYS A 208 4.44 5.24 -16.36
CA LYS A 208 5.75 5.52 -15.73
C LYS A 208 6.88 4.71 -16.37
N TYR A 209 6.68 3.42 -16.60
CA TYR A 209 7.67 2.58 -17.27
C TYR A 209 7.97 3.05 -18.70
N SER A 210 6.95 3.44 -19.46
CA SER A 210 7.13 3.99 -20.80
C SER A 210 7.83 5.34 -20.80
N GLU A 211 7.57 6.18 -19.79
CA GLU A 211 8.25 7.46 -19.60
C GLU A 211 9.73 7.23 -19.25
N GLU A 212 10.06 6.30 -18.35
CA GLU A 212 11.43 5.93 -18.01
C GLU A 212 12.19 5.34 -19.21
N LEU A 213 11.52 4.51 -20.02
CA LEU A 213 12.10 3.88 -21.20
C LEU A 213 12.37 4.88 -22.34
N MET A 214 11.48 5.84 -22.54
CA MET A 214 11.63 6.88 -23.56
C MET A 214 12.46 8.08 -23.10
N GLY A 215 12.53 8.30 -21.79
CA GLY A 215 13.16 9.44 -21.15
C GLY A 215 14.69 9.49 -21.31
N PRO A 216 15.34 10.47 -20.68
CA PRO A 216 16.77 10.74 -20.87
C PRO A 216 17.68 9.59 -20.39
N THR A 217 17.20 8.78 -19.45
CA THR A 217 17.90 7.61 -18.89
C THR A 217 17.67 6.33 -19.69
N GLY A 218 16.66 6.29 -20.57
CA GLY A 218 16.29 5.12 -21.36
C GLY A 218 16.94 5.07 -22.75
N PRO A 219 16.79 3.95 -23.49
CA PRO A 219 17.33 3.77 -24.84
C PRO A 219 16.76 4.77 -25.86
N GLY A 220 15.62 5.42 -25.57
CA GLY A 220 14.96 6.39 -26.43
C GLY A 220 15.67 7.75 -26.52
N LYS A 221 16.22 8.27 -25.40
CA LYS A 221 16.81 9.63 -25.29
C LYS A 221 15.89 10.75 -25.83
N TRP A 222 14.62 10.74 -25.46
CA TRP A 222 13.68 11.82 -25.79
C TRP A 222 13.45 12.72 -24.57
N GLU A 223 13.35 14.02 -24.82
CA GLU A 223 12.81 14.98 -23.87
C GLU A 223 11.35 15.26 -24.25
N PHE A 224 10.43 14.90 -23.35
CA PHE A 224 8.99 15.16 -23.48
C PHE A 224 8.41 15.56 -22.11
N PRO A 225 7.25 16.24 -22.08
CA PRO A 225 6.56 16.58 -20.84
C PRO A 225 6.14 15.32 -20.08
N HIS A 226 6.56 15.19 -18.83
CA HIS A 226 6.15 14.08 -17.96
C HIS A 226 4.81 14.41 -17.30
N LEU A 227 3.98 13.41 -17.06
CA LEU A 227 2.76 13.59 -16.31
C LEU A 227 3.08 13.72 -14.82
N ASP A 228 2.98 14.95 -14.30
CA ASP A 228 3.12 15.20 -12.86
C ASP A 228 1.84 14.78 -12.11
N LEU A 229 1.82 13.51 -11.70
CA LEU A 229 0.74 12.95 -10.89
C LEU A 229 0.79 13.47 -9.44
N GLU A 230 1.95 13.85 -8.93
CA GLU A 230 2.12 14.29 -7.53
C GLU A 230 1.56 15.70 -7.34
N GLY A 231 1.90 16.62 -8.25
CA GLY A 231 1.33 17.96 -8.28
C GLY A 231 -0.17 17.95 -8.57
N ALA A 232 -0.66 17.06 -9.43
CA ALA A 232 -2.09 16.93 -9.75
C ALA A 232 -2.93 16.39 -8.58
N LEU A 233 -2.34 15.52 -7.75
CA LEU A 233 -3.00 14.95 -6.57
C LEU A 233 -2.82 15.83 -5.31
N GLY A 234 -2.11 16.95 -5.41
CA GLY A 234 -1.81 17.81 -4.27
C GLY A 234 -0.93 17.14 -3.21
N ILE A 235 -0.22 16.07 -3.59
CA ILE A 235 0.75 15.38 -2.74
C ILE A 235 2.04 16.18 -2.86
N ASP A 236 2.08 17.31 -2.16
CA ASP A 236 3.26 18.16 -2.13
C ASP A 236 4.37 17.40 -1.38
N ALA A 237 5.38 16.94 -2.13
CA ALA A 237 6.61 16.38 -1.57
C ALA A 237 7.39 17.39 -0.69
N GLY A 238 6.91 18.64 -0.57
CA GLY A 238 7.47 19.71 0.24
C GLY A 238 7.19 19.67 1.75
N ALA A 239 6.29 18.83 2.25
CA ALA A 239 5.93 18.87 3.69
C ALA A 239 6.92 18.13 4.62
N THR A 240 7.84 17.30 4.10
CA THR A 240 8.85 16.60 4.93
C THR A 240 10.23 17.25 4.91
N ALA A 241 10.48 18.27 4.08
CA ALA A 241 11.78 18.95 3.98
C ALA A 241 11.86 20.33 4.66
N ALA A 242 10.73 20.91 5.10
CA ALA A 242 10.69 22.31 5.58
C ALA A 242 10.91 22.50 7.09
N VAL A 243 10.98 21.44 7.91
CA VAL A 243 11.13 21.57 9.38
C VAL A 243 12.60 21.53 9.84
N VAL A 244 13.57 21.15 8.99
CA VAL A 244 14.97 20.94 9.40
C VAL A 244 15.91 22.11 9.05
N ARG A 245 15.42 23.21 8.45
CA ARG A 245 16.28 24.33 7.99
C ARG A 245 16.05 25.70 8.62
N ASN A 246 15.37 25.77 9.77
CA ASN A 246 15.32 26.98 10.59
C ASN A 246 16.05 26.77 11.91
N GLY A 247 17.38 26.70 11.84
CA GLY A 247 18.22 26.61 13.03
C GLY A 247 19.69 26.50 12.68
N GLU A 248 20.22 27.44 11.89
CA GLU A 248 21.64 27.84 11.90
C GLU A 248 21.95 28.73 10.68
N ALA A 249 21.96 30.05 10.88
CA ALA A 249 22.88 31.00 10.25
C ALA A 249 22.55 32.43 10.69
N GLY A 250 23.54 33.14 11.24
CA GLY A 250 23.58 34.61 11.13
C GLY A 250 23.70 35.44 12.41
N ALA A 251 24.48 35.02 13.40
CA ALA A 251 25.07 35.98 14.35
C ALA A 251 26.41 36.50 13.78
N ALA A 252 26.33 37.54 12.95
CA ALA A 252 27.49 38.36 12.58
C ALA A 252 27.03 39.78 12.25
N LEU A 253 27.01 40.66 13.26
CA LEU A 253 27.13 42.11 13.07
C LEU A 253 27.97 42.71 14.22
N THR A 254 29.11 43.26 13.82
CA THR A 254 29.75 44.52 14.29
C THR A 254 30.14 44.68 15.76
N VAL A 255 31.46 44.74 15.99
CA VAL A 255 32.22 46.02 16.06
C VAL A 255 33.48 45.87 15.21
#